data_AF-C5E092-F1
#
_entry.id   AF-C5E092-F1
#
_cell.length_a   1.000
_cell.length_b   1.000
_cell.length_c   1.000
_cell.angle_alpha   90.00
_cell.angle_beta   90.00
_cell.angle_gamma   90.00
#
_symmetry.space_group_name_H-M   'P 1'
#
loop_
_entity.id
_entity.type
_entity.pdbx_description
1 polymer ?
#
loop_
_entity_poly.entity_id
_entity_poly.type
_entity_poly.pdbx_seq_one_letter_code
_entity_poly.pdbx_strand_id
1 'polypeptide(L)'
;MSSEQLLVRHVRDNLITHKHTLEEFAQLVAQHHRSKHESEPDEATIKDWYTKYEQQDDAALQLSEQRIENFLNDARQAQLLELEKSQLAESFSLEDVVNKLYHVDQLLDKRLAYMNESMKDNVTELQKFNELLELANSTKTDDDEDISS
;
A
#
# COMPACT_ATOMS: atom_id res chain seq x y z
N MET A 1 12.89 -8.98 -24.36
CA MET A 1 12.93 -7.52 -24.61
C MET A 1 12.33 -6.86 -23.38
N SER A 2 13.04 -5.94 -22.72
CA SER A 2 12.49 -5.21 -21.57
C SER A 2 11.47 -4.16 -22.02
N SER A 3 10.61 -3.69 -21.11
CA SER A 3 9.65 -2.60 -21.38
C SER A 3 10.35 -1.32 -21.85
N GLU A 4 11.50 -1.03 -21.26
CA GLU A 4 12.40 0.06 -21.65
C GLU A 4 12.87 -0.09 -23.10
N GLN A 5 13.40 -1.26 -23.47
CA GLN A 5 13.85 -1.53 -24.84
C GLN A 5 12.70 -1.41 -25.85
N LEU A 6 11.48 -1.79 -25.46
CA LEU A 6 10.30 -1.66 -26.31
C LEU A 6 9.96 -0.17 -26.55
N LEU A 7 9.96 0.64 -25.50
CA LEU A 7 9.66 2.07 -25.58
C LEU A 7 10.72 2.83 -26.36
N VAL A 8 12.00 2.56 -26.10
CA VAL A 8 13.11 3.18 -26.84
C VAL A 8 13.05 2.81 -28.32
N ARG A 9 12.78 1.55 -28.63
CA ARG A 9 12.58 1.12 -30.02
C ARG A 9 11.40 1.84 -30.67
N HIS A 10 10.29 1.98 -29.97
CA HIS A 10 9.13 2.70 -30.49
C HIS A 10 9.44 4.17 -30.78
N VAL A 11 10.21 4.84 -29.92
CA VAL A 11 10.67 6.21 -30.20
C VAL A 11 11.57 6.23 -31.43
N ARG A 12 12.58 5.35 -31.47
CA ARG A 12 13.52 5.24 -32.59
C ARG A 12 12.83 5.02 -33.94
N ASP A 13 11.86 4.12 -34.00
CA ASP A 13 11.14 3.78 -35.22
C ASP A 13 10.27 4.95 -35.76
N ASN A 14 10.04 6.00 -34.95
CA ASN A 14 9.31 7.20 -35.33
C ASN A 14 10.21 8.40 -35.68
N LEU A 15 11.53 8.28 -35.54
CA LEU A 15 12.48 9.33 -35.93
C LEU A 15 12.72 9.30 -37.44
N ILE A 16 12.89 10.47 -38.04
CA ILE A 16 12.91 10.64 -39.50
C ILE A 16 14.12 9.94 -40.11
N THR A 17 15.31 10.16 -39.55
CA THR A 17 16.59 9.62 -40.07
C THR A 17 16.78 8.15 -39.73
N HIS A 18 16.04 7.64 -38.76
CA HIS A 18 16.04 6.22 -38.40
C HIS A 18 15.02 5.41 -39.22
N LYS A 19 14.01 6.09 -39.76
CA LYS A 19 12.97 5.48 -40.59
C LYS A 19 13.27 5.59 -42.09
N HIS A 20 13.93 6.65 -42.51
CA HIS A 20 14.24 6.95 -43.90
C HIS A 20 15.73 7.17 -44.08
N THR A 21 16.32 6.48 -45.04
CA THR A 21 17.68 6.76 -45.50
C THR A 21 17.74 8.12 -46.19
N LEU A 22 18.95 8.67 -46.35
CA LEU A 22 19.16 9.92 -47.10
C LEU A 22 18.57 9.86 -48.52
N GLU A 23 18.69 8.72 -49.20
CA GLU A 23 18.16 8.53 -50.55
C GLU A 23 16.63 8.59 -50.57
N GLU A 24 15.96 7.93 -49.61
CA GLU A 24 14.50 7.96 -49.48
C GLU A 24 14.00 9.34 -49.08
N PHE A 25 14.72 10.03 -48.18
CA PHE A 25 14.42 11.42 -47.82
C PHE A 25 14.53 12.35 -49.02
N ALA A 26 15.59 12.23 -49.83
CA ALA A 26 15.75 13.02 -51.05
C ALA A 26 14.61 12.78 -52.06
N GLN A 27 14.18 11.52 -52.21
CA GLN A 27 13.03 11.19 -53.05
C GLN A 27 11.72 11.81 -52.55
N LEU A 28 11.48 11.80 -51.22
CA LEU A 28 10.31 12.43 -50.61
C LEU A 28 10.30 13.95 -50.83
N VAL A 29 11.45 14.60 -50.66
CA VAL A 29 11.60 16.04 -50.93
C VAL A 29 11.32 16.34 -52.41
N ALA A 30 11.93 15.59 -53.33
CA ALA A 30 11.70 15.77 -54.77
C ALA A 30 10.21 15.56 -55.15
N GLN A 31 9.56 14.52 -54.61
CA GLN A 31 8.14 14.25 -54.85
C GLN A 31 7.26 15.40 -54.36
N HIS A 32 7.54 15.94 -53.17
CA HIS A 32 6.80 17.06 -52.60
C HIS A 32 6.96 18.33 -53.46
N HIS A 33 8.18 18.68 -53.87
CA HIS A 33 8.43 19.85 -54.72
C HIS A 33 7.79 19.73 -56.11
N ARG A 34 7.86 18.55 -56.74
CA ARG A 34 7.13 18.28 -58.00
C ARG A 34 5.63 18.46 -57.86
N SER A 35 5.05 17.98 -56.75
CA SER A 35 3.62 18.09 -56.50
C SER A 35 3.14 19.53 -56.32
N LYS A 36 4.03 20.42 -55.86
CA LYS A 36 3.77 21.86 -55.69
C LYS A 36 4.19 22.71 -56.89
N HIS A 37 4.71 22.07 -57.95
CA HIS A 37 5.31 22.76 -59.10
C HIS A 37 6.43 23.75 -58.70
N GLU A 38 7.17 23.43 -57.64
CA GLU A 38 8.31 24.22 -57.16
C GLU A 38 9.62 23.65 -57.74
N SER A 39 10.63 24.51 -57.85
CA SER A 39 11.98 24.08 -58.22
C SER A 39 12.53 23.11 -57.17
N GLU A 40 13.10 21.98 -57.62
CA GLU A 40 13.73 21.02 -56.72
C GLU A 40 14.98 21.65 -56.07
N PRO A 41 15.20 21.45 -54.75
CA PRO A 41 16.44 21.85 -54.10
C PRO A 41 17.62 21.07 -54.65
N ASP A 42 18.82 21.66 -54.57
CA ASP A 42 20.06 20.97 -54.93
C ASP A 42 20.45 19.92 -53.89
N GLU A 43 21.26 18.95 -54.31
CA GLU A 43 21.69 17.82 -53.49
C GLU A 43 22.43 18.26 -52.21
N ALA A 44 23.21 19.34 -52.29
CA ALA A 44 23.92 19.90 -51.14
C ALA A 44 22.95 20.41 -50.06
N THR A 45 21.85 21.08 -50.45
CA THR A 45 20.82 21.56 -49.52
C THR A 45 20.06 20.40 -48.89
N ILE A 46 19.69 19.38 -49.67
CA ILE A 46 18.99 18.20 -49.16
C ILE A 46 19.86 17.47 -48.13
N LYS A 47 21.17 17.33 -48.41
CA LYS A 47 22.13 16.71 -47.49
C LYS A 47 22.31 17.51 -46.21
N ASP A 48 22.38 18.84 -46.29
CA ASP A 48 22.44 19.72 -45.11
C ASP A 48 21.19 19.56 -44.24
N TRP A 49 19.99 19.55 -44.84
CA TRP A 49 18.74 19.33 -44.10
C TRP A 49 18.71 17.96 -43.41
N TYR A 50 19.05 16.89 -44.13
CA TYR A 50 19.10 15.56 -43.55
C TYR A 50 20.09 15.48 -42.38
N THR A 51 21.27 16.08 -42.52
CA THR A 51 22.28 16.13 -41.45
C THR A 51 21.78 16.87 -40.22
N LYS A 52 21.03 17.97 -40.41
CA LYS A 52 20.38 18.69 -39.30
C LYS A 52 19.31 17.84 -38.62
N TYR A 53 18.51 17.11 -39.39
CA TYR A 53 17.54 16.16 -38.83
C TYR A 53 18.22 15.03 -38.07
N GLU A 54 19.36 14.52 -38.55
CA GLU A 54 20.13 13.46 -37.88
C GLU A 54 20.59 13.92 -36.49
N GLN A 55 21.16 15.13 -36.39
CA GLN A 55 21.57 15.71 -35.12
C GLN A 55 20.39 15.92 -34.16
N GLN A 56 19.23 16.34 -34.69
CA GLN A 56 18.03 16.55 -33.89
C GLN A 56 17.44 15.22 -33.41
N ASP A 57 17.38 14.21 -34.28
CA ASP A 57 16.87 12.88 -33.97
C ASP A 57 17.74 12.19 -32.93
N ASP A 58 19.07 12.29 -33.04
CA ASP A 58 20.00 11.74 -32.04
C ASP A 58 19.84 12.42 -30.67
N ALA A 59 19.74 13.75 -30.63
CA ALA A 59 19.52 14.49 -29.40
C ALA A 59 18.15 14.16 -28.77
N ALA A 60 17.11 14.03 -29.60
CA ALA A 60 15.77 13.65 -29.17
C ALA A 60 15.73 12.22 -28.65
N LEU A 61 16.47 11.29 -29.28
CA LEU A 61 16.58 9.91 -28.85
C LEU A 61 17.23 9.81 -27.48
N GLN A 62 18.39 10.45 -27.28
CA GLN A 62 19.11 10.46 -26.00
C GLN A 62 18.23 11.04 -24.86
N LEU A 63 17.55 12.16 -25.13
CA LEU A 63 16.64 12.76 -24.15
C LEU A 63 15.46 11.83 -23.84
N SER A 64 14.94 11.14 -24.84
CA SER A 64 13.82 10.21 -24.66
C SER A 64 14.25 8.97 -23.88
N GLU A 65 15.43 8.41 -24.17
CA GLU A 65 16.01 7.29 -23.42
C GLU A 65 16.12 7.64 -21.92
N GLN A 66 16.70 8.80 -21.60
CA GLN A 66 16.83 9.26 -20.22
C GLN A 66 15.45 9.46 -19.54
N ARG A 67 14.47 10.02 -20.26
CA ARG A 67 13.12 10.22 -19.73
C ARG A 67 12.39 8.90 -19.49
N ILE A 68 12.55 7.93 -20.39
CA ILE A 68 11.97 6.59 -20.24
C ILE A 68 12.57 5.89 -19.03
N GLU A 69 13.89 5.94 -18.87
CA GLU A 69 14.58 5.35 -17.72
C GLU A 69 14.08 5.94 -16.40
N ASN A 70 14.08 7.28 -16.29
CA ASN A 70 13.59 7.97 -15.09
C ASN A 70 12.13 7.63 -14.80
N PHE A 71 11.26 7.69 -15.81
CA PHE A 71 9.85 7.34 -15.65
C PHE A 71 9.64 5.91 -15.15
N LEU A 72 10.37 4.94 -15.70
CA LEU A 72 10.26 3.54 -15.29
C LEU A 72 10.78 3.33 -13.86
N ASN A 73 11.84 4.02 -13.47
CA ASN A 73 12.37 3.95 -12.10
C ASN A 73 11.38 4.56 -11.10
N ASP A 74 10.84 5.75 -11.40
CA ASP A 74 9.84 6.41 -10.57
C ASP A 74 8.56 5.56 -10.44
N ALA A 75 8.10 4.97 -11.55
CA ALA A 75 6.94 4.10 -11.56
C ALA A 75 7.16 2.84 -10.71
N ARG A 76 8.33 2.19 -10.81
CA ARG A 76 8.66 1.03 -9.97
C ARG A 76 8.71 1.41 -8.50
N GLN A 77 9.29 2.56 -8.16
CA GLN A 77 9.35 3.01 -6.77
C GLN A 77 7.95 3.29 -6.22
N ALA A 78 7.09 3.95 -6.99
CA ALA A 78 5.71 4.21 -6.60
C ALA A 78 4.91 2.92 -6.39
N GLN A 79 5.05 1.94 -7.31
CA GLN A 79 4.41 0.63 -7.19
C GLN A 79 4.89 -0.14 -5.96
N LEU A 80 6.18 -0.06 -5.64
CA LEU A 80 6.75 -0.73 -4.47
C LEU A 80 6.19 -0.11 -3.18
N LEU A 81 6.12 1.22 -3.08
CA LEU A 81 5.53 1.92 -1.94
C LEU A 81 4.03 1.61 -1.78
N GLU A 82 3.29 1.53 -2.89
CA GLU A 82 1.88 1.16 -2.87
C GLU A 82 1.69 -0.29 -2.39
N LEU A 83 2.53 -1.21 -2.86
CA LEU A 83 2.52 -2.61 -2.44
C LEU A 83 2.85 -2.76 -0.95
N GLU A 84 3.90 -2.08 -0.47
CA GLU A 84 4.27 -2.06 0.95
C GLU A 84 3.12 -1.53 1.81
N LYS A 85 2.48 -0.43 1.38
CA LYS A 85 1.34 0.14 2.10
C LYS A 85 0.14 -0.83 2.13
N SER A 86 -0.17 -1.48 1.02
CA SER A 86 -1.26 -2.47 0.95
C SER A 86 -0.98 -3.65 1.87
N GLN A 87 0.26 -4.16 1.85
CA GLN A 87 0.66 -5.28 2.69
C GLN A 87 0.65 -4.90 4.18
N LEU A 88 1.11 -3.70 4.52
CA LEU A 88 1.05 -3.17 5.88
C LEU A 88 -0.38 -3.01 6.37
N ALA A 89 -1.31 -2.57 5.51
CA ALA A 89 -2.71 -2.40 5.86
C ALA A 89 -3.42 -3.74 6.18
N GLU A 90 -3.01 -4.82 5.55
CA GLU A 90 -3.51 -6.18 5.82
C GLU A 90 -2.76 -6.88 6.97
N SER A 91 -1.66 -6.29 7.45
CA SER A 91 -0.88 -6.80 8.56
C SER A 91 -1.19 -6.05 9.85
N PHE A 92 -1.12 -6.74 10.99
CA PHE A 92 -1.12 -6.08 12.28
C PHE A 92 0.32 -5.86 12.73
N SER A 93 0.63 -4.65 13.18
CA SER A 93 1.91 -4.41 13.83
C SER A 93 1.97 -5.24 15.12
N LEU A 94 3.15 -5.77 15.45
CA LEU A 94 3.36 -6.49 16.70
C LEU A 94 3.01 -5.60 17.90
N GLU A 95 3.29 -4.29 17.80
CA GLU A 95 2.95 -3.29 18.81
C GLU A 95 1.43 -3.21 19.04
N ASP A 96 0.62 -3.15 17.98
CA ASP A 96 -0.84 -3.14 18.10
C ASP A 96 -1.37 -4.42 18.72
N VAL A 97 -0.80 -5.58 18.37
CA VAL A 97 -1.18 -6.87 18.94
C VAL A 97 -0.85 -6.91 20.44
N VAL A 98 0.35 -6.49 20.82
CA VAL A 98 0.80 -6.45 22.22
C VAL A 98 -0.05 -5.48 23.04
N ASN A 99 -0.34 -4.29 22.53
CA ASN A 99 -1.19 -3.31 23.20
C ASN A 99 -2.62 -3.84 23.41
N LYS A 100 -3.18 -4.54 22.40
CA LYS A 100 -4.48 -5.20 22.55
C LYS A 100 -4.46 -6.32 23.58
N LEU A 101 -3.39 -7.12 23.63
CA LEU A 101 -3.23 -8.17 24.64
C LEU A 101 -3.16 -7.59 26.06
N TYR A 102 -2.40 -6.52 26.27
CA TYR A 102 -2.38 -5.81 27.56
C TYR A 102 -3.77 -5.26 27.93
N HIS A 103 -4.54 -4.77 26.96
CA HIS A 103 -5.90 -4.32 27.23
C HIS A 103 -6.84 -5.45 27.64
N VAL A 104 -6.71 -6.62 27.00
CA VAL A 104 -7.47 -7.83 27.36
C VAL A 104 -7.10 -8.27 28.79
N ASP A 105 -5.82 -8.29 29.13
CA ASP A 105 -5.32 -8.63 30.46
C ASP A 105 -5.92 -7.73 31.54
N GLN A 106 -5.88 -6.41 31.33
CA GLN A 106 -6.51 -5.45 32.24
C GLN A 106 -8.03 -5.66 32.41
N LEU A 107 -8.72 -6.08 31.34
CA LEU A 107 -10.15 -6.34 31.39
C LEU A 107 -10.45 -7.63 32.17
N LEU A 108 -9.63 -8.67 31.99
CA LEU A 108 -9.71 -9.92 32.75
C LEU A 108 -9.44 -9.69 34.24
N ASP A 109 -8.42 -8.91 34.58
CA ASP A 109 -8.10 -8.53 35.96
C ASP A 109 -9.25 -7.80 36.63
N LYS A 110 -9.86 -6.82 35.94
CA LYS A 110 -11.05 -6.13 36.46
C LYS A 110 -12.21 -7.09 36.69
N ARG A 111 -12.43 -8.04 35.79
CA ARG A 111 -13.51 -9.02 35.92
C ARG A 111 -13.27 -9.98 37.08
N LEU A 112 -12.02 -10.41 37.28
CA LEU A 112 -11.61 -11.25 38.41
C LEU A 112 -11.78 -10.51 39.74
N ALA A 113 -11.36 -9.25 39.81
CA ALA A 113 -11.56 -8.41 40.99
C ALA A 113 -13.04 -8.30 41.37
N TYR A 114 -13.90 -8.01 40.40
CA TYR A 114 -15.35 -7.95 40.60
C TYR A 114 -15.94 -9.29 41.06
N MET A 115 -15.51 -10.41 40.47
CA MET A 115 -15.94 -11.74 40.90
C MET A 115 -15.52 -12.05 42.34
N ASN A 116 -14.29 -11.71 42.71
CA ASN A 116 -13.77 -11.91 44.06
C ASN A 116 -14.55 -11.09 45.08
N GLU A 117 -14.88 -9.84 44.76
CA GLU A 117 -15.71 -8.98 45.61
C GLU A 117 -17.10 -9.58 45.80
N SER A 118 -17.76 -9.99 44.70
CA SER A 118 -19.07 -10.65 44.77
C SER A 118 -19.04 -11.96 45.57
N MET A 119 -17.99 -12.77 45.45
CA MET A 119 -17.85 -13.98 46.29
C MET A 119 -17.71 -13.62 47.77
N LYS A 120 -16.93 -12.59 48.09
CA LYS A 120 -16.75 -12.14 49.47
C LYS A 120 -18.07 -11.67 50.08
N ASP A 121 -18.88 -10.95 49.31
CA ASP A 121 -20.21 -10.51 49.74
C ASP A 121 -21.12 -11.71 50.01
N ASN A 122 -21.17 -12.69 49.08
CA ASN A 122 -21.95 -13.91 49.26
C ASN A 122 -21.51 -14.73 50.48
N VAL A 123 -20.19 -14.84 50.74
CA VAL A 123 -19.65 -15.50 51.94
C VAL A 123 -20.12 -14.79 53.20
N THR A 124 -20.11 -13.45 53.19
CA THR A 124 -20.55 -12.64 54.34
C THR A 124 -22.05 -12.80 54.59
N GLU A 125 -22.88 -12.84 53.53
CA GLU A 125 -24.31 -13.12 53.66
C GLU A 125 -24.57 -14.53 54.20
N LEU A 126 -23.84 -15.55 53.72
CA LEU A 126 -23.94 -16.91 54.23
C LEU A 126 -23.55 -17.00 55.71
N GLN A 127 -22.52 -16.28 56.14
CA GLN A 127 -22.13 -16.22 57.55
C GLN A 127 -23.24 -15.62 58.41
N LYS A 128 -23.81 -14.48 58.00
CA LYS A 128 -24.95 -13.85 58.69
C LYS A 128 -26.16 -14.79 58.74
N PHE A 129 -26.44 -15.49 57.65
CA PHE A 129 -27.53 -16.46 57.60
C PHE A 129 -27.30 -17.62 58.58
N ASN A 130 -26.06 -18.12 58.68
CA ASN A 130 -25.70 -19.16 59.64
C ASN A 130 -25.84 -18.67 61.10
N GLU A 131 -25.39 -17.46 61.40
CA GLU A 131 -25.57 -16.84 62.73
C GLU A 131 -27.05 -16.71 63.12
N LEU A 132 -27.92 -16.32 62.16
CA LEU A 132 -29.36 -16.25 62.38
C LEU A 132 -29.99 -17.64 62.63
N LEU A 133 -29.52 -18.67 61.93
CA LEU A 133 -29.98 -20.05 62.16
C LEU A 133 -29.55 -20.57 63.54
N GLU A 134 -28.32 -20.26 63.97
CA GLU A 134 -27.84 -20.62 65.30
C GLU A 134 -28.67 -19.94 66.40
N LEU A 135 -28.96 -18.63 66.26
CA LEU A 135 -29.85 -17.89 67.17
C LEU A 135 -31.28 -18.44 67.21
N ALA A 136 -31.82 -18.83 66.05
CA ALA A 136 -33.16 -19.42 65.95
C ALA A 136 -33.23 -20.83 66.58
N ASN A 137 -32.14 -21.58 66.51
CA ASN A 137 -32.05 -22.89 67.16
C ASN A 137 -31.80 -22.77 68.67
N SER A 138 -31.05 -21.76 69.14
CA SER A 138 -30.85 -21.51 70.57
C SER A 138 -32.09 -20.96 71.28
N THR A 139 -32.96 -20.24 70.55
CA THR A 139 -34.26 -19.78 71.09
C THR A 139 -35.30 -20.89 71.17
N LYS A 140 -35.10 -22.03 70.48
CA LYS A 140 -35.95 -23.21 70.60
C LYS A 140 -35.62 -24.10 71.80
N THR A 141 -34.45 -23.96 72.40
CA THR A 141 -34.05 -24.75 73.57
C THR A 141 -34.56 -24.20 74.90
N ASP A 142 -35.01 -22.94 74.96
CA ASP A 142 -35.61 -22.35 76.18
C ASP A 142 -37.09 -22.74 76.38
N ASP A 143 -37.77 -23.29 75.34
CA ASP A 143 -39.16 -23.76 75.45
C ASP A 143 -39.27 -25.24 75.91
N ASP A 144 -38.16 -25.97 76.04
CA ASP A 144 -38.14 -27.38 76.49
C ASP A 144 -37.78 -27.55 77.98
N GLU A 145 -37.52 -26.46 78.72
CA GLU A 145 -37.25 -26.52 80.18
C GLU A 145 -38.49 -26.38 81.09
N ASP A 146 -39.70 -26.19 80.54
CA ASP A 146 -40.93 -26.00 81.34
C ASP A 146 -41.87 -27.23 81.41
N ILE A 147 -41.37 -28.43 81.09
CA ILE A 147 -42.11 -29.70 81.30
C ILE A 147 -41.23 -30.74 82.00
N SER A 148 -40.88 -30.49 83.27
CA SER A 148 -40.76 -31.59 84.25
C SER A 148 -41.05 -31.08 85.66
N SER A 149 -42.30 -31.31 86.09
CA SER A 149 -42.68 -31.44 87.51
C SER A 149 -42.19 -32.77 88.09
#